data_AF-A0A197JLT4-F1
#
_entry.id   AF-A0A197JLT4-F1
#
_cell.length_a   1.000
_cell.length_b   1.000
_cell.length_c   1.000
_cell.angle_alpha   90.00
_cell.angle_beta   90.00
_cell.angle_gamma   90.00
#
_symmetry.space_group_name_H-M   'P 1'
#
loop_
_entity.id
_entity.type
_entity.pdbx_description
1 polymer ?
#
loop_
_entity_poly.entity_id
_entity_poly.type
_entity_poly.pdbx_seq_one_letter_code
_entity_poly.pdbx_strand_id
1 'polypeptide(L)'
;MCPQTLAHKSTGLTKLFGIPAVKDGFQYAFSERDCLNLAIYVPVLEAAPPVGGIPVIVYIHGGKLRHGGNAHPVYANQPVITVVINYRLGCLGYFASRELAFEFDSDPDNIRHSRTHDRDPAFGNWGLADQKLAFEWVREHIGAFGGDASNVTAMGYSGGGTAIMNHMLIQSHHGLFSRAIVHSGG
;
A
#
# COMPACT_ATOMS: atom_id res chain seq x y z
N MET A 1 -12.67 5.68 -0.24
CA MET A 1 -12.80 5.74 -1.73
C MET A 1 -11.49 6.25 -2.34
N CYS A 2 -10.83 5.48 -3.20
CA CYS A 2 -9.39 5.64 -3.46
C CYS A 2 -9.16 5.96 -4.97
N PRO A 3 -8.92 7.22 -5.35
CA PRO A 3 -8.68 7.59 -6.75
C PRO A 3 -7.22 7.27 -7.08
N GLN A 4 -6.94 6.02 -7.43
CA GLN A 4 -5.66 5.67 -8.04
C GLN A 4 -5.75 6.02 -9.52
N THR A 5 -4.82 6.85 -9.98
CA THR A 5 -4.73 7.18 -11.39
C THR A 5 -4.25 5.95 -12.14
N LEU A 6 -5.14 5.23 -12.82
CA LEU A 6 -4.76 4.46 -14.00
C LEU A 6 -4.11 5.46 -14.96
N ALA A 7 -2.89 5.19 -15.41
CA ALA A 7 -2.04 6.13 -16.12
C ALA A 7 -2.83 7.01 -17.10
N HIS A 8 -2.86 8.32 -16.84
CA HIS A 8 -3.63 9.33 -17.60
C HIS A 8 -3.16 9.46 -19.07
N LYS A 9 -2.11 8.75 -19.46
CA LYS A 9 -1.63 8.68 -20.83
C LYS A 9 -1.41 7.21 -21.15
N SER A 10 -2.03 6.73 -22.23
CA SER A 10 -1.67 5.44 -22.82
C SER A 10 -0.20 5.48 -23.23
N THR A 11 0.67 5.07 -22.33
CA THR A 11 2.06 4.75 -22.68
C THR A 11 2.04 3.39 -23.35
N GLY A 12 3.08 3.06 -24.13
CA GLY A 12 3.16 1.76 -24.82
C GLY A 12 2.98 0.55 -23.86
N LEU A 13 3.30 0.74 -22.58
CA LEU A 13 3.12 -0.23 -21.51
C LEU A 13 1.63 -0.50 -21.18
N THR A 14 0.76 0.51 -21.25
CA THR A 14 -0.68 0.35 -21.00
C THR A 14 -1.33 -0.57 -22.04
N LYS A 15 -0.86 -0.52 -23.29
CA LYS A 15 -1.27 -1.45 -24.37
C LYS A 15 -0.68 -2.86 -24.20
N LEU A 16 0.51 -2.98 -23.62
CA LEU A 16 1.20 -4.27 -23.44
C LEU A 16 0.56 -5.12 -22.34
N PHE A 17 0.04 -4.49 -21.28
CA PHE A 17 -0.54 -5.18 -20.11
C PHE A 17 -2.08 -5.18 -20.08
N GLY A 18 -2.74 -4.78 -21.17
CA GLY A 18 -4.21 -4.84 -21.30
C GLY A 18 -4.98 -3.95 -20.31
N ILE A 19 -4.34 -2.94 -19.74
CA ILE A 19 -4.98 -2.04 -18.77
C ILE A 19 -5.87 -1.06 -19.56
N PRO A 20 -7.19 -1.00 -19.31
CA PRO A 20 -8.05 -0.07 -20.03
C PRO A 20 -7.66 1.37 -19.68
N ALA A 21 -7.43 2.19 -20.71
CA ALA A 21 -7.26 3.62 -20.53
C ALA A 21 -8.60 4.23 -20.06
N VAL A 22 -8.56 5.04 -19.00
CA VAL A 22 -9.74 5.78 -18.54
C VAL A 22 -10.05 6.86 -19.57
N LYS A 23 -11.20 6.74 -20.25
CA LYS A 23 -11.72 7.76 -21.17
C LYS A 23 -12.23 8.96 -20.38
N ASP A 24 -12.03 10.15 -20.93
CA ASP A 24 -12.35 11.45 -20.33
C ASP A 24 -13.72 11.47 -19.62
N GLY A 25 -13.71 11.87 -18.34
CA GLY A 25 -14.89 12.02 -17.50
C GLY A 25 -14.62 11.65 -16.04
N PHE A 26 -14.89 12.56 -15.10
CA PHE A 26 -14.79 12.32 -13.65
C PHE A 26 -15.91 11.39 -13.13
N GLN A 27 -16.09 10.21 -13.72
CA GLN A 27 -16.87 9.12 -13.11
C GLN A 27 -15.91 8.08 -12.54
N TYR A 28 -15.33 8.40 -11.39
CA TYR A 28 -14.72 7.37 -10.56
C TYR A 28 -15.87 6.61 -9.89
N ALA A 29 -16.19 5.40 -10.37
CA ALA A 29 -16.95 4.46 -9.56
C ALA A 29 -16.08 4.15 -8.34
N PHE A 30 -16.43 4.76 -7.22
CA PHE A 30 -15.58 4.75 -6.05
C PHE A 30 -15.97 3.57 -5.15
N SER A 31 -15.08 2.58 -5.05
CA SER A 31 -15.28 1.40 -4.22
C SER A 31 -13.98 1.07 -3.50
N GLU A 32 -14.05 0.90 -2.18
CA GLU A 32 -12.87 0.51 -1.39
C GLU A 32 -12.46 -0.92 -1.68
N ARG A 33 -13.43 -1.80 -1.95
CA ARG A 33 -13.20 -3.17 -2.40
C ARG A 33 -12.44 -3.21 -3.72
N ASP A 34 -12.78 -2.31 -4.63
CA ASP A 34 -12.16 -2.28 -5.95
C ASP A 34 -10.83 -1.52 -5.97
N CYS A 35 -10.56 -0.66 -4.98
CA CYS A 35 -9.32 0.12 -4.94
C CYS A 35 -8.23 -0.44 -4.02
N LEU A 36 -8.56 -0.88 -2.81
CA LEU A 36 -7.59 -1.36 -1.80
C LEU A 36 -7.14 -2.77 -2.15
N ASN A 37 -6.39 -2.87 -3.24
CA ASN A 37 -5.81 -4.07 -3.77
C ASN A 37 -4.29 -3.91 -3.93
N LEU A 38 -3.63 -5.00 -4.28
CA LEU A 38 -2.20 -5.07 -4.50
C LEU A 38 -1.88 -5.89 -5.75
N ALA A 39 -0.74 -5.60 -6.35
CA ALA A 39 -0.19 -6.35 -7.47
C ALA A 39 1.05 -7.11 -6.99
N ILE A 40 1.12 -8.41 -7.26
CA ILE A 40 2.23 -9.27 -6.88
C ILE A 40 2.99 -9.68 -8.13
N TYR A 41 4.27 -9.36 -8.18
CA TYR A 41 5.20 -9.77 -9.22
C TYR A 41 6.12 -10.85 -8.65
N VAL A 42 5.93 -12.08 -9.12
CA VAL A 42 6.76 -13.22 -8.73
C VAL A 42 7.81 -13.42 -9.83
N PRO A 43 9.12 -13.39 -9.49
CA PRO A 43 10.16 -13.53 -10.49
C PRO A 43 10.22 -14.97 -11.01
N VAL A 44 10.57 -15.12 -12.28
CA VAL A 44 10.98 -16.42 -12.82
C VAL A 44 12.42 -16.66 -12.38
N LEU A 45 12.63 -17.68 -11.55
CA LEU A 45 13.95 -18.05 -11.07
C LEU A 45 14.57 -19.11 -11.98
N GLU A 46 15.82 -18.89 -12.38
CA GLU A 46 16.60 -19.89 -13.13
C GLU A 46 17.12 -21.02 -12.22
N ALA A 47 17.23 -20.75 -10.92
CA ALA A 47 17.64 -21.69 -9.89
C ALA A 47 16.50 -21.99 -8.92
N ALA A 48 16.66 -23.04 -8.10
CA ALA A 48 15.70 -23.36 -7.06
C ALA A 48 15.54 -22.18 -6.07
N PRO A 49 14.31 -21.92 -5.55
CA PRO A 49 14.09 -20.88 -4.55
C PRO A 49 14.95 -21.09 -3.30
N PRO A 50 15.33 -20.02 -2.58
CA PRO A 50 16.05 -20.12 -1.32
C PRO A 50 15.28 -20.94 -0.28
N VAL A 51 16.02 -21.60 0.61
CA VAL A 51 15.43 -22.24 1.80
C VAL A 51 14.79 -21.14 2.66
N GLY A 52 13.47 -21.24 2.86
CA GLY A 52 12.68 -20.23 3.58
C GLY A 52 11.84 -19.32 2.68
N GLY A 53 12.05 -19.34 1.36
CA GLY A 53 11.28 -18.57 0.38
C GLY A 53 12.03 -17.40 -0.26
N ILE A 54 11.40 -16.76 -1.22
CA ILE A 54 11.95 -15.64 -1.97
C ILE A 54 11.80 -14.35 -1.13
N PRO A 55 12.84 -13.51 -0.98
CA PRO A 55 12.71 -12.23 -0.29
C PRO A 55 11.62 -11.35 -0.90
N VAL A 56 10.92 -10.59 -0.06
CA VAL A 56 9.74 -9.81 -0.48
C VAL A 56 10.03 -8.32 -0.33
N ILE A 57 9.74 -7.54 -1.37
CA ILE A 57 9.69 -6.08 -1.31
C ILE A 57 8.23 -5.65 -1.35
N VAL A 58 7.79 -4.89 -0.36
CA VAL A 58 6.50 -4.17 -0.42
C VAL A 58 6.81 -2.72 -0.79
N TYR A 59 6.31 -2.30 -1.96
CA TYR A 59 6.58 -0.98 -2.51
C TYR A 59 5.38 -0.04 -2.31
N ILE A 60 5.64 1.09 -1.64
CA ILE A 60 4.72 2.21 -1.48
C ILE A 60 5.06 3.27 -2.51
N HIS A 61 4.14 3.49 -3.45
CA HIS A 61 4.33 4.48 -4.51
C HIS A 61 4.39 5.91 -3.97
N GLY A 62 5.10 6.78 -4.70
CA GLY A 62 5.17 8.21 -4.44
C GLY A 62 3.91 8.97 -4.86
N GLY A 63 4.08 10.27 -5.13
CA GLY A 63 2.96 11.15 -5.56
C GLY A 63 2.38 12.00 -4.44
N LYS A 64 3.23 12.43 -3.51
CA LYS A 64 2.90 13.36 -2.41
C LYS A 64 1.71 12.91 -1.56
N LEU A 65 1.45 11.59 -1.49
CA LEU A 65 0.28 11.01 -0.83
C LEU A 65 -1.06 11.51 -1.41
N ARG A 66 -1.07 12.01 -2.66
CA ARG A 66 -2.23 12.61 -3.34
C ARG A 66 -2.60 11.93 -4.66
N HIS A 67 -1.66 11.26 -5.31
CA HIS A 67 -1.86 10.53 -6.56
C HIS A 67 -0.90 9.34 -6.61
N GLY A 68 -1.17 8.36 -7.49
CA GLY A 68 -0.33 7.18 -7.68
C GLY A 68 -1.13 5.95 -8.07
N GLY A 69 -0.55 4.77 -7.82
CA GLY A 69 -1.21 3.48 -8.01
C GLY A 69 -0.21 2.32 -8.10
N ASN A 70 -0.75 1.09 -8.10
CA ASN A 70 0.02 -0.15 -8.13
C ASN A 70 0.34 -0.71 -9.52
N ALA A 71 -0.02 0.01 -10.59
CA ALA A 71 0.12 -0.44 -11.96
C ALA A 71 1.58 -0.48 -12.47
N HIS A 72 2.56 0.02 -11.71
CA HIS A 72 3.95 0.06 -12.15
C HIS A 72 4.74 -1.14 -11.57
N PRO A 73 5.28 -2.05 -12.41
CA PRO A 73 6.04 -3.23 -11.98
C PRO A 73 7.47 -2.85 -11.56
N VAL A 74 7.60 -2.15 -10.42
CA VAL A 74 8.90 -1.76 -9.89
C VAL A 74 9.68 -3.03 -9.49
N TYR A 75 10.97 -3.10 -9.84
CA TYR A 75 11.87 -4.21 -9.49
C TYR A 75 11.45 -5.62 -9.97
N ALA A 76 10.56 -5.74 -10.96
CA ALA A 76 10.08 -7.04 -11.45
C ALA A 76 11.17 -7.94 -12.09
N ASN A 77 12.33 -7.38 -12.45
CA ASN A 77 13.47 -8.12 -13.04
C ASN A 77 14.55 -8.49 -12.01
N GLN A 78 14.26 -8.36 -10.72
CA GLN A 78 15.17 -8.73 -9.64
C GLN A 78 14.73 -10.08 -9.03
N PRO A 79 15.64 -10.87 -8.43
CA PRO A 79 15.31 -12.15 -7.82
C PRO A 79 14.59 -11.97 -6.45
N VAL A 80 13.53 -11.17 -6.43
CA VAL A 80 12.69 -10.84 -5.28
C VAL A 80 11.23 -10.80 -5.70
N ILE A 81 10.32 -11.16 -4.80
CA ILE A 81 8.89 -10.92 -5.01
C ILE A 81 8.62 -9.44 -4.72
N THR A 82 7.96 -8.76 -5.65
CA THR A 82 7.57 -7.36 -5.44
C THR A 82 6.05 -7.26 -5.30
N VAL A 83 5.60 -6.68 -4.19
CA VAL A 83 4.21 -6.36 -3.90
C VAL A 83 4.02 -4.85 -4.00
N VAL A 84 3.18 -4.39 -4.91
CA VAL A 84 2.86 -2.97 -5.08
C VAL A 84 1.44 -2.72 -4.61
N ILE A 85 1.25 -1.77 -3.69
CA ILE A 85 -0.03 -1.60 -2.99
C ILE A 85 -0.76 -0.33 -3.45
N ASN A 86 -2.08 -0.38 -3.41
CA ASN A 86 -2.93 0.81 -3.42
C ASN A 86 -3.33 1.17 -1.99
N TYR A 87 -3.47 2.46 -1.72
CA TYR A 87 -3.88 3.01 -0.43
C TYR A 87 -4.67 4.31 -0.62
N ARG A 88 -5.46 4.77 0.35
CA ARG A 88 -6.19 6.03 0.20
C ARG A 88 -5.24 7.23 0.11
N LEU A 89 -5.59 8.19 -0.74
CA LEU A 89 -4.78 9.37 -1.09
C LEU A 89 -5.58 10.66 -0.85
N GLY A 90 -4.87 11.79 -0.76
CA GLY A 90 -5.47 13.11 -0.65
C GLY A 90 -6.34 13.25 0.60
N CYS A 91 -7.45 13.99 0.49
CA CYS A 91 -8.39 14.14 1.60
C CYS A 91 -8.98 12.79 2.04
N LEU A 92 -9.17 11.85 1.13
CA LEU A 92 -9.75 10.55 1.48
C LEU A 92 -8.78 9.67 2.28
N GLY A 93 -7.47 9.92 2.19
CA GLY A 93 -6.44 9.23 2.97
C GLY A 93 -6.01 9.97 4.24
N TYR A 94 -6.12 11.31 4.25
CA TYR A 94 -5.42 12.13 5.24
C TYR A 94 -6.23 13.33 5.75
N PHE A 95 -7.55 13.36 5.54
CA PHE A 95 -8.40 14.42 6.09
C PHE A 95 -8.72 14.13 7.55
N ALA A 96 -8.50 15.14 8.38
CA ALA A 96 -8.81 15.13 9.80
C ALA A 96 -9.52 16.44 10.15
N SER A 97 -10.60 16.36 10.90
CA SER A 97 -11.26 17.53 11.49
C SER A 97 -11.77 17.19 12.88
N ARG A 98 -12.07 18.23 13.67
CA ARG A 98 -12.60 18.04 15.01
C ARG A 98 -14.01 17.45 14.96
N GLU A 99 -14.80 17.84 13.96
CA GLU A 99 -16.15 17.36 13.72
C GLU A 99 -16.14 15.87 13.36
N LEU A 100 -15.22 15.43 12.49
CA LEU A 100 -15.05 14.02 12.18
C LEU A 100 -14.59 13.20 13.38
N ALA A 101 -13.76 13.78 14.25
CA ALA A 101 -13.35 13.10 15.49
C ALA A 101 -14.55 12.91 16.41
N PHE A 102 -15.41 13.93 16.54
CA PHE A 102 -16.64 13.83 17.31
C PHE A 102 -17.62 12.81 16.73
N GLU A 103 -17.83 12.79 15.41
CA GLU A 103 -18.66 11.77 14.75
C GLU A 103 -18.09 10.36 14.96
N PHE A 104 -16.78 10.19 14.81
CA PHE A 104 -16.10 8.91 15.02
C PHE A 104 -16.28 8.40 16.46
N ASP A 105 -16.07 9.27 17.46
CA ASP A 105 -16.20 8.94 18.89
C ASP A 105 -17.66 8.72 19.33
N SER A 106 -18.62 9.34 18.63
CA SER A 106 -20.05 9.25 18.99
C SER A 106 -20.79 8.06 18.38
N ASP A 107 -20.19 7.38 17.41
CA ASP A 107 -20.74 6.16 16.83
C ASP A 107 -20.30 4.92 17.64
N PRO A 108 -21.25 4.24 18.32
CA PRO A 108 -20.94 3.08 19.15
C PRO A 108 -20.44 1.86 18.34
N ASP A 109 -20.64 1.81 17.02
CA ASP A 109 -20.13 0.74 16.15
C ASP A 109 -18.68 0.98 15.71
N ASN A 110 -18.19 2.22 15.77
CA ASN A 110 -16.77 2.55 15.53
C ASN A 110 -15.88 2.08 16.69
N ILE A 111 -16.42 2.03 17.91
CA ILE A 111 -15.75 1.42 19.08
C ILE A 111 -15.50 -0.08 18.86
N ARG A 112 -16.31 -0.77 18.04
CA ARG A 112 -16.18 -2.21 17.77
C ARG A 112 -15.11 -2.55 16.74
N HIS A 113 -14.80 -1.63 15.83
CA HIS A 113 -13.75 -1.81 14.82
C HIS A 113 -12.37 -1.42 15.34
N SER A 114 -12.30 -0.56 16.36
CA SER A 114 -11.10 -0.36 17.17
C SER A 114 -10.96 -1.52 18.17
N ARG A 115 -10.27 -2.61 17.79
CA ARG A 115 -9.98 -3.73 18.71
C ARG A 115 -9.08 -3.35 19.91
N THR A 116 -8.76 -2.08 20.07
CA THR A 116 -8.13 -1.49 21.24
C THR A 116 -8.99 -0.32 21.70
N HIS A 117 -9.31 -0.26 22.99
CA HIS A 117 -10.04 0.84 23.64
C HIS A 117 -9.21 2.13 23.76
N ASP A 118 -8.06 2.17 23.09
CA ASP A 118 -7.24 3.34 22.84
C ASP A 118 -7.67 3.88 21.48
N ARG A 119 -8.00 5.18 21.39
CA ARG A 119 -8.31 5.87 20.12
C ARG A 119 -7.50 5.26 18.97
N ASP A 120 -8.16 4.77 17.93
CA ASP A 120 -7.46 4.22 16.77
C ASP A 120 -6.42 5.27 16.31
N PRO A 121 -5.10 4.99 16.43
CA PRO A 121 -4.05 5.95 16.11
C PRO A 121 -4.07 6.36 14.63
N ALA A 122 -4.92 5.73 13.81
CA ALA A 122 -5.15 6.06 12.42
C ALA A 122 -6.18 7.18 12.16
N PHE A 123 -6.80 7.81 13.16
CA PHE A 123 -7.73 8.93 12.89
C PHE A 123 -7.03 10.02 12.06
N GLY A 124 -7.57 10.30 10.87
CA GLY A 124 -6.98 11.25 9.94
C GLY A 124 -5.75 10.74 9.17
N ASN A 125 -5.34 9.49 9.37
CA ASN A 125 -4.22 8.79 8.73
C ASN A 125 -4.68 7.50 8.04
N TRP A 126 -5.88 7.51 7.49
CA TRP A 126 -6.52 6.40 6.79
C TRP A 126 -5.63 5.74 5.72
N GLY A 127 -4.85 6.54 4.99
CA GLY A 127 -3.88 6.03 4.01
C GLY A 127 -2.74 5.23 4.65
N LEU A 128 -2.25 5.62 5.84
CA LEU A 128 -1.26 4.82 6.59
C LEU A 128 -1.89 3.55 7.16
N ALA A 129 -3.16 3.58 7.55
CA ALA A 129 -3.90 2.41 7.99
C ALA A 129 -4.03 1.36 6.87
N ASP A 130 -4.33 1.81 5.65
CA ASP A 130 -4.40 0.93 4.48
C ASP A 130 -3.05 0.29 4.18
N GLN A 131 -1.96 1.06 4.29
CA GLN A 131 -0.60 0.56 4.09
C GLN A 131 -0.23 -0.47 5.16
N LYS A 132 -0.57 -0.21 6.43
CA LYS A 132 -0.40 -1.17 7.53
C LYS A 132 -1.13 -2.47 7.23
N LEU A 133 -2.40 -2.40 6.83
CA LEU A 133 -3.21 -3.56 6.49
C LEU A 133 -2.57 -4.36 5.35
N ALA A 134 -2.00 -3.67 4.35
CA ALA A 134 -1.29 -4.34 3.25
C ALA A 134 -0.03 -5.08 3.73
N PHE A 135 0.74 -4.50 4.68
CA PHE A 135 1.86 -5.23 5.29
C PHE A 135 1.39 -6.44 6.09
N GLU A 136 0.32 -6.32 6.87
CA GLU A 136 -0.26 -7.44 7.63
C GLU A 136 -0.71 -8.56 6.68
N TRP A 137 -1.38 -8.21 5.59
CA TRP A 137 -1.77 -9.15 4.55
C TRP A 137 -0.55 -9.86 3.94
N VAL A 138 0.52 -9.11 3.62
CA VAL A 138 1.76 -9.71 3.06
C VAL A 138 2.38 -10.67 4.07
N ARG A 139 2.46 -10.30 5.33
CA ARG A 139 2.99 -11.16 6.39
C ARG A 139 2.21 -12.46 6.54
N GLU A 140 0.89 -12.42 6.36
CA GLU A 140 0.02 -13.58 6.50
C GLU A 140 -0.02 -14.47 5.24
N HIS A 141 0.04 -13.88 4.04
CA HIS A 141 -0.34 -14.59 2.81
C HIS A 141 0.78 -14.75 1.78
N ILE A 142 1.90 -14.02 1.87
CA ILE A 142 2.90 -14.04 0.79
C ILE A 142 3.58 -15.40 0.61
N GLY A 143 3.55 -16.27 1.64
CA GLY A 143 4.03 -17.64 1.56
C GLY A 143 3.32 -18.46 0.47
N ALA A 144 2.05 -18.18 0.18
CA ALA A 144 1.31 -18.84 -0.90
C ALA A 144 1.86 -18.52 -2.30
N PHE A 145 2.65 -17.45 -2.42
CA PHE A 145 3.32 -17.02 -3.65
C PHE A 145 4.81 -17.40 -3.66
N GLY A 146 5.27 -18.19 -2.68
CA GLY A 146 6.67 -18.59 -2.53
C GLY A 146 7.54 -17.55 -1.82
N GLY A 147 6.94 -16.53 -1.21
CA GLY A 147 7.67 -15.48 -0.49
C GLY A 147 8.02 -15.86 0.93
N ASP A 148 9.15 -15.34 1.41
CA ASP A 148 9.55 -15.42 2.81
C ASP A 148 8.92 -14.26 3.59
N ALA A 149 7.85 -14.55 4.33
CA ALA A 149 7.15 -13.57 5.17
C ALA A 149 8.03 -12.99 6.28
N SER A 150 9.09 -13.69 6.70
CA SER A 150 10.05 -13.19 7.71
C SER A 150 11.09 -12.22 7.12
N ASN A 151 11.20 -12.18 5.79
CA ASN A 151 12.19 -11.40 5.05
C ASN A 151 11.54 -10.35 4.14
N VAL A 152 10.67 -9.54 4.75
CA VAL A 152 9.97 -8.43 4.08
C VAL A 152 10.81 -7.15 4.18
N THR A 153 10.99 -6.47 3.05
CA THR A 153 11.60 -5.14 2.95
C THR A 153 10.54 -4.13 2.52
N ALA A 154 10.34 -3.10 3.33
CA ALA A 154 9.48 -1.99 2.99
C ALA A 154 10.26 -0.96 2.15
N MET A 155 9.71 -0.53 1.02
CA MET A 155 10.39 0.38 0.11
C MET A 155 9.44 1.48 -0.35
N GLY A 156 9.92 2.72 -0.42
CA GLY A 156 9.10 3.84 -0.90
C GLY A 156 9.88 4.97 -1.53
N TYR A 157 9.26 5.65 -2.49
CA TYR A 157 9.80 6.84 -3.15
C TYR A 157 8.99 8.09 -2.84
N SER A 158 9.63 9.23 -2.58
CA SER A 158 8.97 10.52 -2.31
C SER A 158 7.94 10.38 -1.17
N GLY A 159 6.67 10.68 -1.41
CA GLY A 159 5.60 10.48 -0.43
C GLY A 159 5.52 9.05 0.13
N GLY A 160 5.83 8.03 -0.68
CA GLY A 160 5.93 6.65 -0.20
C GLY A 160 7.13 6.44 0.74
N GLY A 161 8.24 7.15 0.48
CA GLY A 161 9.38 7.18 1.40
C GLY A 161 9.03 7.83 2.75
N THR A 162 8.31 8.95 2.73
CA THR A 162 7.76 9.58 3.95
C THR A 162 6.82 8.63 4.70
N ALA A 163 6.01 7.84 3.98
CA ALA A 163 5.15 6.84 4.59
C ALA A 163 5.95 5.72 5.30
N ILE A 164 7.01 5.21 4.66
CA ILE A 164 7.91 4.23 5.31
C ILE A 164 8.53 4.79 6.59
N MET A 165 8.97 6.05 6.59
CA MET A 165 9.49 6.69 7.80
C MET A 165 8.43 6.75 8.91
N ASN A 166 7.17 7.08 8.60
CA ASN A 166 6.09 7.02 9.57
C ASN A 166 5.90 5.59 10.12
N HIS A 167 5.90 4.57 9.28
CA HIS A 167 5.79 3.18 9.75
C HIS A 167 6.96 2.75 10.65
N MET A 168 8.17 3.27 10.42
CA MET A 168 9.32 3.00 11.30
C MET A 168 9.20 3.68 12.67
N LEU A 169 8.45 4.79 12.77
CA LEU A 169 8.29 5.56 14.01
C LEU A 169 7.10 5.11 14.85
N ILE A 170 6.08 4.51 14.23
CA ILE A 170 4.87 4.05 14.91
C ILE A 170 5.17 2.72 15.61
N GLN A 171 5.17 2.71 16.94
CA GLN A 171 5.53 1.54 17.74
C GLN A 171 4.66 0.31 17.46
N SER A 172 3.36 0.50 17.22
CA SER A 172 2.43 -0.59 16.90
C SER A 172 2.64 -1.19 15.50
N HIS A 173 3.53 -0.61 14.68
CA HIS A 173 3.90 -1.11 13.35
C HIS A 173 5.20 -1.94 13.36
N HIS A 174 5.83 -2.11 14.52
CA HIS A 174 7.01 -2.95 14.64
C HIS A 174 6.69 -4.40 14.26
N GLY A 175 7.57 -5.02 13.45
CA GLY A 175 7.41 -6.39 12.97
C GLY A 175 6.64 -6.53 11.65
N LEU A 176 6.10 -5.45 11.08
CA LEU A 176 5.48 -5.47 9.75
C LEU A 176 6.49 -5.75 8.62
N PHE A 177 7.73 -5.30 8.80
CA PHE A 177 8.84 -5.53 7.86
C PHE A 177 10.16 -5.60 8.62
N SER A 178 11.15 -6.23 8.01
CA SER A 178 12.48 -6.50 8.58
C SER A 178 13.52 -5.48 8.13
N ARG A 179 13.29 -4.82 6.99
CA ARG A 179 14.20 -3.84 6.38
C ARG A 179 13.41 -2.71 5.75
N ALA A 180 14.04 -1.55 5.61
CA ALA A 180 13.43 -0.37 4.99
C ALA A 180 14.39 0.27 3.98
N ILE A 181 13.85 0.73 2.85
CA ILE A 181 14.55 1.56 1.87
C ILE A 181 13.72 2.82 1.59
N VAL A 182 14.27 3.97 1.94
CA VAL A 182 13.62 5.28 1.80
C VAL A 182 14.31 6.08 0.70
N HIS A 183 13.64 6.25 -0.44
CA HIS A 183 14.17 7.05 -1.56
C HIS A 183 13.51 8.43 -1.59
N SER A 184 14.29 9.48 -1.32
CA SER A 184 13.82 10.87 -1.38
C SER A 184 12.56 11.13 -0.53
N GLY A 185 12.40 10.40 0.57
CA GLY A 185 11.39 10.66 1.60
C GLY A 185 11.92 11.69 2.59
N GLY A 186 11.08 12.65 2.97
CA GLY A 186 11.34 13.72 3.92
C GLY A 186 10.07 14.11 4.67
#